data_AF-A0A3N7FBW1-F1
#
_entry.id   AF-A0A3N7FBW1-F1
#
_cell.length_a   1.000
_cell.length_b   1.000
_cell.length_c   1.000
_cell.angle_alpha   90.00
_cell.angle_beta   90.00
_cell.angle_gamma   90.00
#
_symmetry.space_group_name_H-M   'P 1'
#
loop_
_entity.id
_entity.type
_entity.pdbx_description
1 polymer ?
#
loop_
_entity_poly.entity_id
_entity_poly.type
_entity_poly.pdbx_seq_one_letter_code
_entity_poly.pdbx_strand_id
1 'polypeptide(L)'
;MVFDNDGRLVSFKGKLIHSLNKNEHALEMAAPVHENFGDADGLINDNASVKKRTDLLLLGDHLGDLEMSDGLDYETRISVGFLNDNIENNLSQYRKAFDVVYMNDAPMWGVVKLVSQMLKYPYYAISF
;
A
#
# COMPACT_ATOMS: atom_id res chain seq x y z
N MET A 1 3.50 14.78 15.06
CA MET A 1 2.85 15.29 16.30
C MET A 1 3.73 16.37 16.92
N VAL A 2 3.13 17.31 17.66
CA VAL A 2 3.81 18.32 18.48
C VAL A 2 3.39 18.09 19.93
N PHE A 3 4.37 18.03 20.82
CA PHE A 3 4.16 17.89 22.26
C PHE A 3 4.71 19.13 22.97
N ASP A 4 4.09 19.51 24.08
CA ASP A 4 4.63 20.54 24.97
C ASP A 4 5.76 19.99 25.87
N ASN A 5 6.32 20.86 26.72
CA ASN A 5 7.40 20.50 27.64
C ASN A 5 6.99 19.50 28.72
N ASP A 6 5.68 19.35 28.98
CA ASP A 6 5.13 18.37 29.91
C ASP A 6 4.78 17.05 29.21
N GLY A 7 5.11 16.90 27.93
CA GLY A 7 4.84 15.71 27.12
C GLY A 7 3.38 15.57 26.68
N ARG A 8 2.57 16.63 26.76
CA ARG A 8 1.16 16.60 26.32
C ARG A 8 1.06 16.89 24.83
N LEU A 9 0.19 16.15 24.14
CA LEU A 9 -0.09 16.36 22.72
C LEU A 9 -0.82 17.69 22.52
N VAL A 10 -0.23 18.60 21.75
CA VAL A 10 -0.82 19.93 21.48
C VAL A 10 -1.31 20.09 20.04
N SER A 11 -0.68 19.42 19.07
CA SER A 11 -1.13 19.46 17.67
C SER A 11 -0.52 18.35 16.82
N PHE A 12 -1.03 18.22 15.59
CA PHE A 12 -0.48 17.34 14.55
C PHE A 12 0.29 18.17 13.52
N LYS A 13 1.35 17.58 12.96
CA LYS A 13 2.17 18.22 11.92
C LYS A 13 1.77 17.66 10.56
N GLY A 14 1.92 18.48 9.51
CA GLY A 14 1.59 18.08 8.15
C GLY A 14 0.10 18.21 7.83
N LYS A 15 -0.27 17.80 6.63
CA LYS A 15 -1.67 17.75 6.20
C LYS A 15 -2.41 16.61 6.90
N LEU A 16 -3.70 16.80 7.15
CA LEU A 16 -4.56 15.76 7.71
C LEU A 16 -4.75 14.64 6.67
N ILE A 17 -4.55 13.40 7.10
CA ILE A 17 -4.89 12.19 6.33
C ILE A 17 -6.12 11.55 6.99
N HIS A 18 -7.14 11.29 6.19
CA HIS A 18 -8.44 10.73 6.55
C HIS A 18 -8.84 9.68 5.51
N SER A 19 -9.78 8.79 5.85
CA SER A 19 -10.26 7.71 4.96
C SER A 19 -10.85 8.16 3.62
N LEU A 20 -11.05 9.47 3.39
CA LEU A 20 -11.66 10.05 2.18
C LEU A 20 -10.74 11.00 1.42
N ASN A 21 -9.48 11.16 1.83
CA ASN A 21 -8.50 12.00 1.10
C ASN A 21 -7.17 11.26 0.90
N LYS A 22 -7.22 9.93 0.80
CA LYS A 22 -6.04 9.06 0.69
C LYS A 22 -5.30 9.25 -0.64
N ASN A 23 -6.02 9.60 -1.72
CA ASN A 23 -5.44 9.95 -3.02
C ASN A 23 -4.52 11.18 -2.99
N GLU A 24 -4.86 12.23 -2.22
CA GLU A 24 -4.12 13.51 -2.20
C GLU A 24 -2.66 13.30 -1.77
N HIS A 25 -2.42 12.29 -0.93
CA HIS A 25 -1.12 11.97 -0.38
C HIS A 25 -0.42 10.82 -1.11
N ALA A 26 -1.07 10.12 -2.03
CA ALA A 26 -0.54 8.93 -2.69
C ALA A 26 0.79 9.22 -3.43
N LEU A 27 0.84 10.35 -4.14
CA LEU A 27 2.02 10.82 -4.86
C LEU A 27 3.12 11.33 -3.93
N GLU A 28 2.77 12.09 -2.88
CA GLU A 28 3.73 12.59 -1.89
C GLU A 28 4.40 11.44 -1.12
N MET A 29 3.66 10.36 -0.86
CA MET A 29 4.13 9.17 -0.14
C MET A 29 4.86 8.17 -1.04
N ALA A 30 4.60 8.18 -2.35
CA ALA A 30 5.30 7.37 -3.34
C ALA A 30 6.52 8.06 -3.96
N ALA A 31 6.68 9.37 -3.74
CA ALA A 31 7.94 10.07 -4.00
C ALA A 31 9.09 9.39 -3.22
N PRO A 32 10.30 9.36 -3.77
CA PRO A 32 11.16 8.19 -3.65
C PRO A 32 11.57 7.90 -2.21
N VAL A 33 11.23 6.69 -1.74
CA VAL A 33 11.95 5.96 -0.68
C VAL A 33 13.36 5.54 -1.17
N HIS A 34 13.97 6.31 -2.08
CA HIS A 34 15.28 6.04 -2.66
C HIS A 34 16.41 6.87 -2.03
N GLU A 35 16.11 7.85 -1.16
CA GLU A 35 17.17 8.74 -0.63
C GLU A 35 17.53 8.54 0.86
N ASN A 36 16.84 7.68 1.63
CA ASN A 36 17.08 7.59 3.09
C ASN A 36 17.21 6.17 3.68
N PHE A 37 17.54 5.15 2.89
CA PHE A 37 18.25 3.98 3.43
C PHE A 37 19.75 4.18 3.17
N GLY A 38 20.32 5.16 3.88
CA GLY A 38 21.76 5.35 3.95
C GLY A 38 22.39 4.24 4.76
N ASP A 39 22.60 3.08 4.15
CA ASP A 39 23.73 2.25 4.53
C ASP A 39 24.98 3.01 4.10
N ALA A 40 25.85 3.25 5.08
CA ALA A 40 27.12 3.93 4.90
C ALA A 40 28.08 3.05 4.07
N ASP A 41 27.93 3.05 2.75
CA ASP A 41 29.05 2.81 1.85
C ASP A 41 28.80 3.42 0.46
N GLY A 42 29.89 3.92 -0.11
CA GLY A 42 30.11 4.39 -1.48
C GLY A 42 28.92 4.66 -2.41
N LEU A 43 28.87 5.90 -2.88
CA LEU A 43 28.37 6.31 -4.19
C LEU A 43 28.68 5.26 -5.28
N ILE A 44 27.70 4.45 -5.66
CA ILE A 44 27.71 3.74 -6.94
C ILE A 44 26.59 4.33 -7.78
N ASN A 45 27.02 5.11 -8.77
CA ASN A 45 26.20 5.59 -9.88
C ASN A 45 25.86 4.43 -10.81
N ASP A 46 25.05 3.48 -10.35
CA ASP A 46 24.50 2.43 -11.20
C ASP A 46 23.18 2.94 -11.82
N ASN A 47 23.32 3.86 -12.79
CA ASN A 47 22.26 4.31 -13.69
C ASN A 47 21.78 3.19 -14.65
N ALA A 48 21.87 1.93 -14.25
CA ALA A 48 21.44 0.78 -15.01
C ALA A 48 20.49 -0.06 -14.14
N SER A 49 19.21 -0.04 -14.50
CA SER A 49 18.18 -1.00 -14.09
C SER A 49 17.45 -0.81 -12.74
N VAL A 50 17.13 0.41 -12.32
CA VAL A 50 15.86 0.58 -11.59
C VAL A 50 14.74 0.36 -12.62
N LYS A 51 14.42 -0.91 -12.90
CA LYS A 51 13.19 -1.29 -13.59
C LYS A 51 12.07 -0.54 -12.86
N LYS A 52 11.37 0.33 -13.59
CA LYS A 52 10.15 0.97 -13.10
C LYS A 52 9.28 -0.16 -12.55
N ARG A 53 9.04 -0.18 -11.24
CA ARG A 53 8.19 -1.20 -10.62
C ARG A 53 6.76 -0.86 -11.02
N THR A 54 6.22 -1.60 -11.98
CA THR A 54 4.88 -1.39 -12.52
C THR A 54 3.83 -2.30 -11.88
N ASP A 55 4.25 -3.25 -11.03
CA ASP A 55 3.35 -4.14 -10.29
C ASP A 55 3.04 -3.56 -8.89
N LEU A 56 1.76 -3.40 -8.60
CA LEU A 56 1.25 -2.82 -7.35
C LEU A 56 0.42 -3.86 -6.57
N LEU A 57 0.77 -4.05 -5.29
CA LEU A 57 -0.05 -4.80 -4.34
C LEU A 57 -0.68 -3.81 -3.36
N LEU A 58 -2.00 -3.61 -3.47
CA LEU A 58 -2.78 -2.72 -2.61
C LEU A 58 -3.44 -3.54 -1.51
N LEU A 59 -3.20 -3.15 -0.25
CA LEU A 59 -3.87 -3.74 0.91
C LEU A 59 -4.70 -2.63 1.58
N GLY A 60 -5.98 -2.87 1.78
CA GLY A 60 -6.89 -1.91 2.39
C GLY A 60 -7.97 -2.58 3.21
N ASP A 61 -8.54 -1.86 4.16
CA ASP A 61 -9.65 -2.30 5.00
C ASP A 61 -10.93 -1.50 4.71
N HIS A 62 -10.81 -0.38 4.00
CA HIS A 62 -11.88 0.50 3.58
C HIS A 62 -11.92 0.68 2.05
N LEU A 63 -13.09 0.99 1.48
CA LEU A 63 -13.19 1.26 0.03
C LEU A 63 -12.33 2.44 -0.42
N GLY A 64 -12.16 3.47 0.43
CA GLY A 64 -11.30 4.62 0.14
C GLY A 64 -9.81 4.27 0.08
N ASP A 65 -9.40 3.07 0.47
CA ASP A 65 -8.01 2.62 0.31
C ASP A 65 -7.63 2.35 -1.14
N LEU A 66 -8.60 2.04 -1.99
CA LEU A 66 -8.34 1.82 -3.42
C LEU A 66 -7.74 3.06 -4.09
N GLU A 67 -8.12 4.24 -3.57
CA GLU A 67 -7.64 5.54 -4.01
C GLU A 67 -6.18 5.81 -3.61
N MET A 68 -5.56 4.99 -2.75
CA MET A 68 -4.12 5.09 -2.45
C MET A 68 -3.24 4.76 -3.66
N SER A 69 -3.80 4.08 -4.67
CA SER A 69 -3.10 3.84 -5.94
C SER A 69 -3.29 4.97 -6.97
N ASP A 70 -4.16 5.95 -6.69
CA ASP A 70 -4.45 7.01 -7.65
C ASP A 70 -3.23 7.92 -7.83
N GLY A 71 -2.88 8.19 -9.10
CA GLY A 71 -1.69 8.96 -9.45
C GLY A 71 -0.41 8.14 -9.58
N LEU A 72 -0.38 6.89 -9.13
CA LEU A 72 0.77 5.99 -9.38
C LEU A 72 0.71 5.42 -10.80
N ASP A 73 1.88 5.33 -11.44
CA ASP A 73 2.01 4.74 -12.77
C ASP A 73 2.34 3.24 -12.64
N TYR A 74 1.30 2.39 -12.73
CA TYR A 74 1.39 0.94 -12.62
C TYR A 74 0.75 0.25 -13.83
N GLU A 75 1.28 -0.92 -14.22
CA GLU A 75 0.74 -1.78 -15.28
C GLU A 75 -0.18 -2.86 -14.72
N THR A 76 0.19 -3.44 -13.57
CA THR A 76 -0.58 -4.49 -12.89
C THR A 76 -0.90 -4.05 -11.48
N ARG A 77 -2.14 -4.28 -11.05
CA ARG A 77 -2.56 -4.09 -9.65
C ARG A 77 -3.29 -5.31 -9.14
N ILE A 78 -2.89 -5.79 -7.96
CA ILE A 78 -3.68 -6.72 -7.15
C ILE A 78 -4.12 -5.98 -5.90
N SER A 79 -5.42 -5.99 -5.63
CA SER A 79 -6.06 -5.33 -4.50
C SER A 79 -6.65 -6.36 -3.53
N VAL A 80 -6.29 -6.24 -2.26
CA VAL A 80 -6.74 -7.12 -1.17
C VAL A 80 -7.46 -6.29 -0.12
N GLY A 81 -8.74 -6.59 0.06
CA GLY A 81 -9.62 -5.95 1.04
C GLY A 81 -9.76 -6.79 2.32
N PHE A 82 -9.67 -6.15 3.49
CA PHE A 82 -9.96 -6.76 4.79
C PHE A 82 -11.28 -6.22 5.33
N LEU A 83 -12.35 -6.99 5.15
CA LEU A 83 -13.71 -6.63 5.57
C LEU A 83 -14.02 -7.20 6.95
N ASN A 84 -13.84 -6.37 7.97
CA ASN A 84 -14.06 -6.76 9.37
C ASN A 84 -15.40 -6.27 9.93
N ASP A 85 -15.93 -5.16 9.40
CA ASP A 85 -17.13 -4.50 9.91
C ASP A 85 -18.31 -4.55 8.93
N ASN A 86 -19.52 -4.71 9.49
CA ASN A 86 -20.78 -4.65 8.75
C ASN A 86 -20.79 -5.54 7.47
N ILE A 87 -20.25 -6.75 7.61
CA ILE A 87 -19.90 -7.65 6.50
C ILE A 87 -21.07 -7.87 5.56
N GLU A 88 -22.27 -8.18 6.09
CA GLU A 88 -23.45 -8.49 5.27
C GLU A 88 -23.83 -7.34 4.32
N ASN A 89 -23.76 -6.10 4.80
CA ASN A 89 -24.13 -4.92 4.01
C ASN A 89 -23.01 -4.48 3.05
N ASN A 90 -21.76 -4.72 3.43
CA ASN A 90 -20.58 -4.23 2.70
C ASN A 90 -20.02 -5.23 1.69
N LEU A 91 -20.25 -6.53 1.88
CA LEU A 91 -19.62 -7.60 1.07
C LEU A 91 -19.83 -7.43 -0.43
N SER A 92 -21.04 -7.03 -0.84
CA SER A 92 -21.36 -6.79 -2.25
C SER A 92 -20.50 -5.68 -2.87
N GLN A 93 -20.19 -4.64 -2.10
CA GLN A 93 -19.35 -3.53 -2.56
C GLN A 93 -17.88 -3.94 -2.58
N TYR A 94 -17.38 -4.58 -1.51
CA TYR A 94 -15.99 -5.02 -1.41
C TYR A 94 -15.64 -6.05 -2.49
N ARG A 95 -16.53 -7.00 -2.77
CA ARG A 95 -16.33 -8.01 -3.82
C ARG A 95 -16.27 -7.41 -5.24
N LYS A 96 -16.90 -6.26 -5.45
CA LYS A 96 -16.81 -5.54 -6.74
C LYS A 96 -15.55 -4.69 -6.85
N ALA A 97 -15.01 -4.26 -5.71
CA ALA A 97 -13.97 -3.25 -5.65
C ALA A 97 -12.56 -3.83 -5.47
N PHE A 98 -12.43 -4.92 -4.70
CA PHE A 98 -11.17 -5.61 -4.46
C PHE A 98 -11.09 -6.94 -5.22
N ASP A 99 -9.87 -7.33 -5.63
CA ASP A 99 -9.63 -8.62 -6.30
C ASP A 99 -9.76 -9.80 -5.33
N VAL A 100 -9.33 -9.60 -4.08
CA VAL A 100 -9.43 -10.58 -2.99
C VAL A 100 -10.04 -9.91 -1.77
N VAL A 101 -11.02 -10.56 -1.13
CA VAL A 101 -11.63 -10.07 0.12
C VAL A 101 -11.44 -11.10 1.23
N TYR A 102 -10.75 -10.70 2.30
CA TYR A 102 -10.69 -11.40 3.57
C TYR A 102 -11.78 -10.87 4.49
N MET A 103 -12.45 -11.76 5.23
CA MET A 103 -13.55 -11.42 6.12
C MET A 103 -13.30 -11.95 7.53
N ASN A 104 -13.95 -11.36 8.53
CA ASN A 104 -13.92 -11.82 9.93
C ASN A 104 -12.52 -11.80 10.54
N ASP A 105 -11.78 -10.70 10.39
CA ASP A 105 -10.44 -10.51 10.96
C ASP A 105 -9.46 -11.63 10.57
N ALA A 106 -9.50 -12.02 9.30
CA ALA A 106 -8.66 -13.09 8.81
C ALA A 106 -7.17 -12.67 8.83
N PRO A 107 -6.25 -13.62 9.11
CA PRO A 107 -4.83 -13.33 9.15
C PRO A 107 -4.26 -13.02 7.77
N MET A 108 -3.16 -12.26 7.72
CA MET A 108 -2.45 -11.88 6.48
C MET A 108 -1.72 -13.05 5.77
N TRP A 109 -1.86 -14.30 6.23
CA TRP A 109 -1.12 -15.44 5.69
C TRP A 109 -1.34 -15.67 4.19
N GLY A 110 -2.54 -15.38 3.68
CA GLY A 110 -2.81 -15.49 2.25
C GLY A 110 -2.04 -14.47 1.41
N VAL A 111 -1.91 -13.23 1.90
CA VAL A 111 -1.07 -12.18 1.29
C VAL A 111 0.40 -12.58 1.32
N VAL A 112 0.89 -13.04 2.47
CA VAL A 112 2.28 -13.51 2.61
C VAL A 112 2.57 -14.66 1.64
N LYS A 113 1.64 -15.61 1.49
CA LYS A 113 1.76 -16.71 0.53
C LYS A 113 1.82 -16.21 -0.91
N LEU A 114 0.94 -15.27 -1.29
CA LEU A 114 0.93 -14.66 -2.62
C LEU A 114 2.28 -14.00 -2.94
N VAL A 115 2.75 -13.12 -2.07
CA VAL A 115 4.04 -12.42 -2.24
C VAL A 115 5.19 -13.43 -2.29
N SER A 116 5.16 -14.46 -1.43
CA SER A 116 6.16 -15.52 -1.44
C SER A 116 6.20 -16.28 -2.76
N GLN A 117 5.06 -16.48 -3.43
CA GLN A 117 5.00 -17.13 -4.73
C GLN A 117 5.55 -16.22 -5.85
N MET A 118 5.19 -14.94 -5.82
CA MET A 118 5.70 -13.94 -6.77
C MET A 118 7.23 -13.81 -6.70
N LEU A 119 7.80 -13.77 -5.49
CA LEU A 119 9.25 -13.65 -5.29
C LEU A 119 10.01 -14.94 -5.60
N LYS A 120 9.38 -16.11 -5.46
CA LYS A 120 10.00 -17.41 -5.80
C LYS A 120 10.16 -17.63 -7.30
N TYR A 121 9.31 -17.00 -8.12
CA TYR A 121 9.32 -17.18 -9.57
C TYR A 121 9.31 -15.83 -10.30
N PRO A 122 10.39 -15.03 -10.23
CA PRO A 122 10.44 -13.68 -10.80
C PRO A 122 10.32 -13.61 -12.34
N TYR A 123 10.21 -14.74 -13.04
CA TYR A 123 10.13 -14.83 -14.51
C TYR A 123 8.90 -15.57 -15.04
N TYR A 124 8.01 -16.07 -14.19
CA TYR A 124 6.76 -16.66 -14.63
C TYR A 124 5.61 -15.77 -14.15
N ALA A 125 5.21 -14.84 -15.02
CA ALA A 125 3.90 -14.21 -14.91
C ALA A 125 2.86 -15.33 -14.78
N ILE A 126 2.13 -15.32 -13.66
CA ILE A 126 0.99 -16.21 -13.47
C ILE A 126 -0.05 -15.75 -14.47
N SER A 127 -0.13 -16.43 -15.62
CA SER A 127 -1.25 -16.29 -16.54
C SER A 127 -2.47 -16.89 -15.87
N PHE A 128 -3.46 -16.05 -15.61
CA PHE A 128 -4.83 -16.52 -15.37
C PHE A 128 -5.44 -17.03 -16.69
#